data_AF-A0A9D4I7C0-F1
#
_entry.id   AF-A0A9D4I7C0-F1
#
_cell.length_a   1.000
_cell.length_b   1.000
_cell.length_c   1.000
_cell.angle_alpha   90.00
_cell.angle_beta   90.00
_cell.angle_gamma   90.00
#
_symmetry.space_group_name_H-M   'P 1'
#
loop_
_entity.id
_entity.type
_entity.pdbx_description
1 polymer ?
#
loop_
_entity_poly.entity_id
_entity_poly.type
_entity_poly.pdbx_seq_one_letter_code
_entity_poly.pdbx_strand_id
1 'polypeptide(L)'
;MIDNLMDFLGIEHEGYDSVIRLGKISEISEKPRPTRVIFRNTENKKTMLKNLYKLKNMDFTNVLSKIGMTHDMTKAEREQNKELIDLAKEKTSNDNSGKFHFLVRGPPWARKIVKVAKKD
;
A
#
# COMPACT_ATOMS: atom_id res chain seq x y z
N MET A 1 -6.71 -23.92 -0.11
CA MET A 1 -7.32 -22.82 0.65
C MET A 1 -6.17 -22.05 1.28
N ILE A 2 -6.17 -20.71 1.34
CA ILE A 2 -5.15 -20.01 2.14
C ILE A 2 -5.60 -20.15 3.57
N ASP A 3 -4.95 -21.05 4.32
CA ASP A 3 -5.33 -21.33 5.71
C ASP A 3 -4.96 -20.17 6.64
N ASN A 4 -4.00 -19.31 6.22
CA ASN A 4 -3.63 -18.10 6.93
C ASN A 4 -3.10 -17.00 5.98
N LEU A 5 -3.79 -15.85 5.93
CA LEU A 5 -3.40 -14.68 5.13
C LEU A 5 -2.03 -14.11 5.55
N MET A 6 -1.70 -14.19 6.84
CA MET A 6 -0.45 -13.64 7.37
C MET A 6 0.75 -14.44 6.88
N ASP A 7 0.67 -15.77 6.92
CA ASP A 7 1.72 -16.64 6.40
C ASP A 7 1.90 -16.47 4.89
N PHE A 8 0.81 -16.29 4.14
CA PHE A 8 0.86 -15.99 2.70
C PHE A 8 1.60 -14.68 2.39
N LEU A 9 1.38 -13.67 3.21
CA LEU A 9 2.08 -12.38 3.12
C LEU A 9 3.49 -12.44 3.71
N GLY A 10 3.92 -13.60 4.21
CA GLY A 10 5.28 -13.86 4.69
C GLY A 10 5.56 -13.20 6.04
N ILE A 11 4.53 -12.99 6.86
CA ILE A 11 4.70 -12.53 8.25
C ILE A 11 4.29 -13.64 9.20
N GLU A 12 4.93 -13.68 10.36
CA GLU A 12 4.61 -14.65 11.42
C GLU A 12 3.14 -14.55 11.85
N HIS A 13 2.53 -15.69 12.19
CA HIS A 13 1.24 -15.76 12.85
C HIS A 13 1.23 -14.85 14.10
N GLU A 14 0.23 -13.98 14.24
CA GLU A 14 0.19 -12.91 15.27
C GLU A 14 1.30 -11.85 15.20
N GLY A 15 1.81 -11.55 14.01
CA GLY A 15 2.79 -10.47 13.81
C GLY A 15 2.30 -9.04 14.10
N TYR A 16 1.11 -8.86 14.70
CA TYR A 16 0.49 -7.58 15.01
C TYR A 16 0.00 -7.52 16.47
N ASP A 17 0.00 -6.31 17.04
CA ASP A 17 -0.42 -6.06 18.42
C ASP A 17 -1.88 -5.63 18.52
N SER A 18 -2.32 -4.74 17.64
CA SER A 18 -3.67 -4.19 17.72
C SER A 18 -4.20 -3.72 16.39
N VAL A 19 -5.54 -3.73 16.30
CA VAL A 19 -6.30 -3.36 15.12
C VAL A 19 -7.42 -2.43 15.56
N ILE A 20 -7.42 -1.20 15.05
CA ILE A 20 -8.35 -0.14 15.49
C ILE A 20 -8.98 0.52 14.26
N ARG A 21 -10.29 0.76 14.27
CA ARG A 21 -10.98 1.54 13.23
C ARG A 21 -10.79 3.04 13.47
N LEU A 22 -10.39 3.77 12.43
CA LEU A 22 -10.15 5.21 12.49
C LEU A 22 -11.42 6.02 12.22
N GLY A 23 -11.56 7.15 12.93
CA GLY A 23 -12.68 8.08 12.76
C GLY A 23 -13.96 7.67 13.51
N LYS A 24 -14.94 8.58 13.54
CA LYS A 24 -16.24 8.33 14.17
C LYS A 24 -17.09 7.41 13.31
N ILE A 25 -17.92 6.59 13.95
CA ILE A 25 -19.00 5.88 13.25
C ILE A 25 -19.90 6.96 12.64
N SER A 26 -20.11 6.90 11.33
CA SER A 26 -20.98 7.81 10.61
C SER A 26 -22.02 6.95 9.92
N GLU A 27 -23.29 7.22 10.20
CA GLU A 27 -24.42 6.57 9.51
C GLU A 27 -24.61 7.13 8.08
N ILE A 28 -23.97 8.27 7.78
CA ILE A 28 -24.11 9.00 6.52
C ILE A 28 -23.08 8.55 5.48
N SER A 29 -21.93 8.01 5.91
CA SER A 29 -20.86 7.62 4.99
C SER A 29 -21.01 6.17 4.53
N GLU A 30 -21.23 5.97 3.23
CA GLU A 30 -21.20 4.64 2.60
C GLU A 30 -19.80 4.00 2.61
N LYS A 31 -18.74 4.79 2.85
CA LYS A 31 -17.36 4.29 2.80
C LYS A 31 -16.97 3.67 4.15
N PRO A 32 -16.44 2.42 4.14
CA PRO A 32 -16.00 1.78 5.37
C PRO A 32 -14.83 2.57 6.00
N ARG A 33 -14.88 2.70 7.32
CA ARG A 33 -13.82 3.37 8.09
C ARG A 33 -12.46 2.67 7.88
N PRO A 34 -11.37 3.42 7.66
CA PRO A 34 -10.04 2.85 7.57
C PRO A 34 -9.67 2.10 8.84
N THR A 35 -8.87 1.05 8.70
CA THR A 35 -8.35 0.27 9.82
C THR A 35 -6.87 0.59 10.01
N ARG A 36 -6.49 0.98 11.21
CA ARG A 36 -5.10 1.09 11.64
C ARG A 36 -4.67 -0.23 12.27
N VAL A 37 -3.54 -0.76 11.80
CA VAL A 37 -2.92 -1.97 12.34
C VAL A 37 -1.58 -1.58 12.93
N ILE A 38 -1.34 -1.98 14.18
CA ILE A 38 -0.06 -1.81 14.87
C ILE A 38 0.66 -3.15 14.83
N PHE A 39 1.86 -3.15 14.23
CA PHE A 39 2.70 -4.33 14.10
C PHE A 39 3.68 -4.42 15.28
N ARG A 40 3.95 -5.65 15.74
CA ARG A 40 4.92 -5.94 16.82
C ARG A 40 6.33 -5.48 16.49
N ASN A 41 6.74 -5.69 15.25
CA ASN A 41 8.05 -5.27 14.76
C ASN A 41 7.90 -4.43 13.47
N THR A 42 8.95 -3.68 13.16
CA THR A 42 8.99 -2.91 11.92
C THR A 42 9.20 -3.81 10.70
N GLU A 43 9.79 -4.99 10.88
CA GLU A 43 10.12 -5.90 9.79
C GLU A 43 8.87 -6.60 9.20
N ASN A 44 7.95 -7.08 10.03
CA ASN A 44 6.66 -7.63 9.60
C ASN A 44 5.86 -6.59 8.84
N LYS A 45 5.85 -5.33 9.31
CA LYS A 45 5.22 -4.23 8.57
C LYS A 45 5.84 -4.06 7.18
N LYS A 46 7.17 -4.07 7.07
CA LYS A 46 7.87 -3.95 5.78
C LYS A 46 7.59 -5.15 4.87
N THR A 47 7.71 -6.36 5.40
CA THR A 47 7.49 -7.61 4.67
C THR A 47 6.07 -7.72 4.15
N MET A 48 5.08 -7.40 5.00
CA MET A 48 3.67 -7.36 4.60
C MET A 48 3.45 -6.36 3.48
N LEU A 49 3.89 -5.10 3.65
CA LEU A 49 3.74 -4.04 2.64
C LEU A 49 4.47 -4.38 1.32
N LYS A 50 5.63 -5.05 1.39
CA LYS A 50 6.38 -5.52 0.22
C LYS A 50 5.62 -6.62 -0.54
N ASN A 51 4.92 -7.49 0.17
CA ASN A 51 4.24 -8.66 -0.39
C ASN A 51 2.79 -8.42 -0.80
N LEU A 52 2.22 -7.21 -0.58
CA LEU A 52 0.85 -6.88 -0.97
C LEU A 52 0.52 -7.11 -2.45
N TYR A 53 1.52 -7.03 -3.34
CA TYR A 53 1.29 -7.27 -4.77
C TYR A 53 0.76 -8.68 -5.04
N LYS A 54 1.07 -9.66 -4.16
CA LYS A 54 0.60 -11.04 -4.29
C LYS A 54 -0.93 -11.15 -4.20
N LEU A 55 -1.59 -10.18 -3.54
CA LEU A 55 -3.05 -10.15 -3.39
C LEU A 55 -3.79 -9.73 -4.67
N LYS A 56 -3.08 -9.17 -5.67
CA LYS A 56 -3.72 -8.67 -6.91
C LYS A 56 -4.14 -9.79 -7.86
N ASN A 57 -3.42 -10.91 -7.87
CA ASN A 57 -3.56 -11.96 -8.87
C ASN A 57 -4.25 -13.22 -8.31
N MET A 58 -4.98 -13.08 -7.20
CA MET A 58 -5.64 -14.20 -6.57
C MET A 58 -7.13 -14.25 -6.96
N ASP A 59 -7.47 -15.24 -7.79
CA ASP A 59 -8.83 -15.45 -8.33
C ASP A 59 -9.89 -15.65 -7.23
N PHE A 60 -9.51 -16.24 -6.10
CA PHE A 60 -10.41 -16.54 -4.99
C PHE A 60 -10.67 -15.35 -4.03
N THR A 61 -10.01 -14.20 -4.24
CA THR A 61 -10.09 -13.06 -3.32
C THR A 61 -10.37 -11.73 -4.03
N ASN A 62 -11.42 -11.70 -4.87
CA ASN A 62 -11.93 -10.49 -5.53
C ASN A 62 -12.20 -9.32 -4.54
N VAL A 63 -12.40 -9.64 -3.25
CA VAL A 63 -12.54 -8.63 -2.19
C VAL A 63 -11.18 -8.06 -1.75
N LEU A 64 -10.13 -8.88 -1.63
CA LEU A 64 -8.82 -8.44 -1.16
C LEU A 64 -8.07 -7.60 -2.19
N SER A 65 -8.25 -7.86 -3.48
CA SER A 65 -7.66 -7.07 -4.56
C SER A 65 -8.14 -5.61 -4.56
N LYS A 66 -9.30 -5.34 -3.93
CA LYS A 66 -9.89 -4.01 -3.78
C LYS A 66 -9.41 -3.27 -2.52
N ILE A 67 -8.70 -3.95 -1.61
CA ILE A 67 -8.23 -3.35 -0.36
C ILE A 67 -6.90 -2.64 -0.60
N GLY A 68 -6.87 -1.34 -0.27
CA GLY A 68 -5.64 -0.57 -0.22
C GLY A 68 -4.99 -0.65 1.15
N MET A 69 -3.71 -1.04 1.21
CA MET A 69 -2.89 -1.01 2.41
C MET A 69 -1.69 -0.09 2.19
N THR A 70 -1.47 0.84 3.11
CA THR A 70 -0.41 1.85 3.02
C THR A 70 0.21 2.12 4.39
N HIS A 71 1.31 2.88 4.40
CA HIS A 71 1.84 3.40 5.66
C HIS A 71 0.85 4.39 6.28
N ASP A 72 0.71 4.32 7.61
CA ASP A 72 0.10 5.39 8.38
C ASP A 72 0.98 6.64 8.29
N MET A 73 0.42 7.70 7.72
CA MET A 73 1.10 8.94 7.38
C MET A 73 0.35 10.10 8.03
N THR A 74 1.07 11.13 8.46
CA THR A 74 0.50 12.41 8.86
C THR A 74 -0.20 13.11 7.69
N LYS A 75 -0.97 14.16 7.96
CA LYS A 75 -1.66 14.92 6.92
C LYS A 75 -0.67 15.51 5.90
N ALA A 76 0.40 16.14 6.39
CA ALA A 76 1.43 16.73 5.54
C ALA A 76 2.14 15.68 4.67
N GLU A 77 2.52 14.53 5.24
CA GLU A 77 3.13 13.44 4.47
C GLU A 77 2.19 12.88 3.40
N ARG A 78 0.87 12.84 3.65
CA ARG A 78 -0.11 12.41 2.63
C ARG A 78 -0.19 13.40 1.47
N GLU A 79 -0.19 14.69 1.76
CA GLU A 79 -0.22 15.76 0.75
C GLU A 79 1.04 15.70 -0.13
N GLN A 80 2.21 15.66 0.49
CA GLN A 80 3.49 15.50 -0.21
C GLN A 80 3.54 14.20 -1.03
N ASN A 81 3.05 13.09 -0.48
CA ASN A 81 3.00 11.82 -1.21
C ASN A 81 2.05 11.89 -2.41
N LYS A 82 0.93 12.62 -2.30
CA LYS A 82 0.01 12.83 -3.42
C LYS A 82 0.68 13.62 -4.54
N GLU A 83 1.34 14.72 -4.21
CA GLU A 83 2.11 15.54 -5.16
C GLU A 83 3.18 14.72 -5.89
N LEU A 84 3.95 13.91 -5.15
CA LEU A 84 4.97 13.03 -5.75
C LEU A 84 4.36 11.98 -6.69
N ILE A 85 3.19 11.42 -6.34
CA ILE A 85 2.49 10.45 -7.19
C ILE A 85 2.01 11.11 -8.47
N ASP A 86 1.43 12.31 -8.39
CA ASP A 86 0.90 13.02 -9.54
C ASP A 86 2.04 13.46 -10.48
N LEU A 87 3.15 13.95 -9.93
CA LEU A 87 4.37 14.24 -10.70
C LEU A 87 4.97 12.98 -11.35
N ALA A 88 4.94 11.83 -10.68
CA ALA A 88 5.42 10.57 -11.23
C ALA A 88 4.53 10.07 -12.39
N LYS A 89 3.21 10.25 -12.30
CA LYS A 89 2.29 9.95 -13.41
C LYS A 89 2.55 10.87 -14.59
N GLU A 90 2.69 12.17 -14.36
CA GLU A 90 2.99 13.14 -15.41
C GLU A 90 4.29 12.78 -16.15
N LYS A 91 5.38 12.48 -15.41
CA LYS A 91 6.64 12.00 -16.01
C LYS A 91 6.48 10.72 -16.82
N THR A 92 5.59 9.83 -16.39
CA THR A 92 5.28 8.59 -17.13
C THR A 92 4.49 8.87 -18.40
N SER A 93 3.51 9.77 -18.35
CA SER A 93 2.71 10.17 -19.51
C SER A 93 3.52 10.93 -20.56
N ASN A 94 4.48 11.74 -20.11
CA ASN A 94 5.36 12.52 -20.99
C ASN A 94 6.57 11.71 -21.50
N ASP A 95 6.74 10.45 -21.06
CA ASP A 95 7.80 9.57 -21.55
C ASP A 95 7.41 8.97 -22.91
N ASN A 96 7.76 9.66 -23.99
CA ASN A 96 7.51 9.24 -25.37
C ASN A 96 8.17 7.90 -25.74
N SER A 97 9.12 7.42 -24.95
CA SER A 97 9.79 6.14 -25.20
C SER A 97 8.87 4.94 -24.97
N GLY A 98 7.86 5.09 -24.10
CA GLY A 98 6.99 3.99 -23.68
C GLY A 98 7.68 2.87 -22.90
N LYS A 99 9.01 2.93 -22.71
CA LYS A 99 9.85 1.89 -22.11
C LYS A 99 9.98 1.99 -20.60
N PHE A 100 9.56 3.11 -20.00
CA PHE A 100 9.76 3.35 -18.58
C PHE A 100 8.45 3.72 -17.87
N HIS A 101 8.44 3.45 -16.56
CA HIS A 101 7.49 3.98 -15.60
C HIS A 101 8.24 4.77 -14.53
N PHE A 102 7.68 5.90 -14.11
CA PHE A 102 8.15 6.64 -12.95
C PHE A 102 7.26 6.27 -11.76
N LEU A 103 7.86 5.72 -10.71
CA LEU A 103 7.15 5.23 -9.52
C LEU A 103 7.67 5.92 -8.27
N VAL A 104 6.77 6.26 -7.35
CA VAL A 104 7.17 6.74 -6.01
C VAL A 104 7.58 5.55 -5.14
N ARG A 105 8.79 5.60 -4.59
CA ARG A 105 9.37 4.54 -3.74
C ARG A 105 9.99 5.15 -2.48
N GLY A 106 10.21 4.31 -1.48
CA GLY A 106 10.78 4.69 -0.18
C GLY A 106 9.75 4.76 0.94
N PRO A 107 10.22 4.86 2.20
CA PRO A 107 9.35 5.06 3.35
C PRO A 107 8.73 6.47 3.35
N PRO A 108 7.65 6.74 4.12
CA PRO A 108 6.98 8.04 4.17
C PRO A 108 7.92 9.25 4.32
N TRP A 109 8.92 9.15 5.20
CA TRP A 109 9.89 10.22 5.49
C TRP A 109 10.99 10.41 4.44
N ALA A 110 11.07 9.55 3.41
CA ALA A 110 12.13 9.61 2.39
C ALA A 110 11.64 9.11 1.04
N ARG A 111 10.43 9.52 0.63
CA ARG A 111 9.86 9.15 -0.67
C ARG A 111 10.55 9.89 -1.81
N LYS A 112 10.77 9.16 -2.91
CA LYS A 112 11.36 9.70 -4.14
C LYS A 112 10.77 9.04 -5.37
N ILE A 113 10.82 9.76 -6.49
CA ILE A 113 10.45 9.23 -7.80
C ILE A 113 11.62 8.42 -8.35
N VAL A 114 11.35 7.18 -8.75
CA VAL A 114 12.33 6.26 -9.33
C VAL A 114 11.87 5.88 -10.74
N LYS A 115 12.78 5.95 -11.70
CA LYS A 115 12.57 5.47 -13.07
C LYS A 115 12.81 3.97 -13.12
N VAL A 116 11.83 3.22 -13.62
CA VAL A 116 11.84 1.75 -13.69
C VAL A 116 11.52 1.34 -15.12
N ALA A 117 12.30 0.44 -15.70
CA ALA A 117 11.99 -0.12 -17.03
C ALA A 117 10.71 -0.97 -16.95
N LYS A 118 9.86 -0.89 -17.97
CA LYS A 118 8.78 -1.85 -18.16
C LYS A 118 9.41 -3.21 -18.44
N LYS A 119 8.91 -4.25 -17.77
CA LYS A 119 9.18 -5.61 -18.22
C LYS A 119 8.27 -5.87 -19.42
N ASP A 120 8.90 -6.30 -20.52
CA ASP A 120 8.20 -6.86 -21.68
C ASP A 120 7.43 -8.12 -21.29
#